data_AF-W7X7H1-F1
#
_entry.id   AF-W7X7H1-F1
#
_cell.length_a   1.000
_cell.length_b   1.000
_cell.length_c   1.000
_cell.angle_alpha   90.00
_cell.angle_beta   90.00
_cell.angle_gamma   90.00
#
_symmetry.space_group_name_H-M   'P 1'
#
loop_
_entity.id
_entity.type
_entity.pdbx_description
1 polymer ?
#
loop_
_entity_poly.entity_id
_entity_poly.type
_entity_poly.pdbx_seq_one_letter_code
_entity_poly.pdbx_strand_id
1 'polypeptide(L)'
;MSKQSNLSEDYVDLYQAYKVMQKTCVYKCLEDVSKPILNVAEQSCMHRCIVKYRHALGVGTKMFLQFENEIKKANDLSKTYPIAQNPLQL
;
A
#
# COMPACT_ATOMS: atom_id res chain seq x y z
N MET A 1 7.78 -27.18 -4.14
CA MET A 1 6.56 -26.74 -3.43
C MET A 1 5.99 -25.55 -4.18
N SER A 2 4.94 -25.78 -4.96
CA SER A 2 4.30 -24.74 -5.77
C SER A 2 3.49 -23.81 -4.87
N LYS A 3 3.82 -22.52 -4.84
CA LYS A 3 2.97 -21.50 -4.24
C LYS A 3 1.69 -21.41 -5.07
N GLN A 4 0.61 -22.00 -4.59
CA GLN A 4 -0.73 -21.65 -5.05
C GLN A 4 -0.96 -20.19 -4.63
N SER A 5 -0.87 -19.26 -5.58
CA SER A 5 -1.31 -17.89 -5.38
C SER A 5 -2.82 -17.92 -5.16
N ASN A 6 -3.29 -17.40 -4.02
CA ASN A 6 -4.71 -17.18 -3.74
C ASN A 6 -5.25 -16.10 -4.69
N LEU A 7 -5.51 -16.49 -5.93
CA LEU A 7 -5.95 -15.62 -7.02
C LEU A 7 -7.20 -14.80 -6.64
N SER A 8 -8.05 -15.31 -5.74
CA SER A 8 -9.25 -14.60 -5.29
C SER A 8 -8.96 -13.47 -4.30
N GLU A 9 -7.98 -13.62 -3.41
CA GLU A 9 -7.63 -12.60 -2.41
C GLU A 9 -6.91 -11.43 -3.09
N ASP A 10 -5.96 -11.74 -3.98
CA ASP A 10 -5.24 -10.73 -4.76
C ASP A 10 -6.19 -9.85 -5.60
N TYR A 11 -7.26 -10.45 -6.16
CA TYR A 11 -8.28 -9.71 -6.92
C TYR A 11 -9.16 -8.82 -6.04
N VAL A 12 -9.52 -9.26 -4.84
CA VAL A 12 -10.32 -8.47 -3.89
C VAL A 12 -9.53 -7.22 -3.47
N ASP A 13 -8.24 -7.37 -3.19
CA ASP A 13 -7.38 -6.27 -2.76
C ASP A 13 -7.11 -5.26 -3.89
N LEU A 14 -6.89 -5.75 -5.11
CA LEU A 14 -6.78 -4.90 -6.31
C LEU A 14 -8.06 -4.09 -6.56
N TYR A 15 -9.23 -4.71 -6.37
CA TYR A 15 -10.51 -4.04 -6.56
C TYR A 15 -10.78 -2.98 -5.48
N GLN A 16 -10.42 -3.26 -4.23
CA GLN A 16 -10.50 -2.26 -3.16
C GLN A 16 -9.57 -1.08 -3.44
N ALA A 17 -8.31 -1.34 -3.82
CA ALA A 17 -7.36 -0.31 -4.19
C ALA A 17 -7.86 0.55 -5.37
N TYR A 18 -8.50 -0.07 -6.36
CA TYR A 18 -9.16 0.63 -7.46
C TYR A 18 -10.28 1.56 -6.98
N LYS A 19 -11.18 1.12 -6.09
CA LYS A 19 -12.25 1.99 -5.56
C LYS A 19 -11.70 3.20 -4.81
N VAL A 20 -10.65 3.00 -4.00
CA VAL A 20 -10.01 4.09 -3.24
C VAL A 20 -9.33 5.07 -4.20
N MET A 21 -8.63 4.58 -5.22
CA MET A 21 -8.05 5.40 -6.28
C MET A 21 -9.13 6.22 -6.99
N GLN A 22 -10.22 5.58 -7.42
CA GLN A 22 -11.31 6.22 -8.14
C GLN A 22 -11.91 7.36 -7.32
N LYS A 23 -12.27 7.10 -6.05
CA LYS A 23 -12.80 8.13 -5.14
C LYS A 23 -11.81 9.28 -4.95
N THR A 24 -10.54 8.97 -4.73
CA THR A 24 -9.49 9.97 -4.51
C THR A 24 -9.30 10.87 -5.71
N CYS A 25 -9.23 10.29 -6.92
CA CYS A 25 -9.02 11.06 -8.14
C CYS A 25 -10.26 11.88 -8.52
N VAL A 26 -11.46 11.31 -8.39
CA VAL A 26 -12.71 12.07 -8.59
C VAL A 26 -12.76 13.28 -7.66
N TYR A 27 -12.54 13.08 -6.36
CA TYR A 27 -12.56 14.16 -5.37
C TYR A 27 -11.51 15.25 -5.62
N LYS A 28 -10.31 14.86 -6.09
CA LYS A 28 -9.20 15.81 -6.31
C LYS A 28 -9.30 16.56 -7.64
N CYS A 29 -9.96 15.99 -8.65
CA CYS A 29 -9.87 16.48 -10.01
C CYS A 29 -11.19 16.99 -10.58
N LEU A 30 -12.34 16.57 -10.05
CA LEU A 30 -13.64 16.99 -10.58
C LEU A 30 -14.24 18.06 -9.66
N GLU A 31 -14.52 19.22 -10.23
CA GLU A 31 -15.18 20.32 -9.52
C GLU A 31 -16.71 20.14 -9.53
N ASP A 32 -17.25 19.57 -10.62
CA ASP A 32 -18.67 19.31 -10.80
C ASP A 32 -18.90 17.91 -11.40
N VAL A 33 -19.28 16.96 -10.55
CA VAL A 33 -19.54 15.57 -10.93
C VAL A 33 -20.87 15.37 -11.66
N SER A 34 -21.70 16.42 -11.79
CA SER A 34 -22.96 16.35 -12.55
C SER A 34 -22.75 16.50 -14.06
N LYS A 35 -21.59 17.01 -14.48
CA LYS A 35 -21.25 17.15 -15.90
C LYS A 35 -20.88 15.79 -16.51
N PRO A 36 -21.53 15.39 -17.62
CA PRO A 36 -21.29 14.08 -18.23
C PRO A 36 -19.96 13.98 -18.98
N ILE A 37 -19.30 15.11 -19.25
CA ILE A 37 -18.06 15.17 -20.03
C ILE A 37 -17.01 15.94 -19.25
N LEU A 38 -15.83 15.34 -19.09
CA LEU A 38 -14.66 15.96 -18.49
C LEU A 38 -14.06 17.00 -19.44
N ASN A 39 -13.75 18.19 -18.91
CA ASN A 39 -12.97 19.17 -19.64
C ASN A 39 -11.49 18.76 -19.74
N VAL A 40 -10.71 19.45 -20.57
CA VAL A 40 -9.29 19.11 -20.82
C VAL A 40 -8.44 19.13 -19.55
N ALA A 41 -8.70 20.06 -18.63
CA ALA A 41 -7.98 20.17 -17.37
C ALA A 41 -8.32 19.00 -16.43
N GLU A 42 -9.60 18.64 -16.33
CA GLU A 42 -10.08 17.49 -15.54
C GLU A 42 -9.50 16.18 -16.08
N GLN A 43 -9.51 15.97 -17.40
CA GLN A 43 -8.89 14.79 -18.02
C GLN A 43 -7.39 14.69 -17.70
N SER A 44 -6.66 15.80 -17.85
CA SER A 44 -5.23 15.86 -17.52
C SER A 44 -4.97 15.63 -16.03
N CYS A 45 -5.83 16.18 -15.16
CA CYS A 45 -5.77 15.93 -13.71
C CYS A 45 -5.97 14.45 -13.39
N MET A 46 -7.03 13.84 -13.92
CA MET A 46 -7.35 12.43 -13.68
C MET A 46 -6.20 11.52 -14.11
N HIS A 47 -5.62 11.75 -15.29
CA HIS A 47 -4.47 10.99 -15.76
C HIS A 47 -3.28 11.09 -14.80
N ARG A 48 -2.91 12.31 -14.39
CA ARG A 48 -1.82 12.55 -13.43
C ARG A 48 -2.12 11.95 -12.06
N CYS A 49 -3.38 11.97 -11.62
CA CYS A 49 -3.78 11.39 -10.35
C CYS A 49 -3.59 9.87 -10.33
N ILE A 50 -4.04 9.17 -11.38
CA ILE A 50 -3.88 7.72 -11.51
C ILE A 50 -2.41 7.32 -11.47
N VAL A 51 -1.55 8.02 -12.23
CA VAL A 51 -0.11 7.76 -12.25
C VAL A 51 0.53 7.96 -10.87
N LYS A 52 0.22 9.07 -10.19
CA LYS A 52 0.73 9.35 -8.84
C LYS A 52 0.24 8.35 -7.81
N TYR A 53 -1.03 7.95 -7.88
CA TYR A 53 -1.60 6.96 -6.96
C TYR A 53 -0.92 5.60 -7.10
N ARG A 54 -0.72 5.13 -8.34
CA ARG A 54 0.03 3.89 -8.60
C ARG A 54 1.45 3.96 -8.08
N HIS A 55 2.13 5.09 -8.26
CA HIS A 55 3.47 5.29 -7.71
C HIS A 55 3.48 5.25 -6.17
N ALA A 56 2.52 5.92 -5.53
CA ALA A 56 2.38 5.93 -4.08
C ALA A 56 2.10 4.53 -3.50
N LEU A 57 1.23 3.74 -4.15
CA LEU A 57 1.01 2.34 -3.79
C LEU A 57 2.31 1.53 -3.88
N GLY A 58 3.05 1.66 -4.99
CA GLY A 58 4.32 0.95 -5.17
C GLY A 58 5.39 1.33 -4.14
N VAL A 59 5.46 2.61 -3.74
CA VAL A 59 6.34 3.06 -2.65
C VAL A 59 5.89 2.51 -1.30
N GLY A 60 4.58 2.56 -1.02
CA GLY A 60 4.00 2.01 0.21
C GLY A 60 4.33 0.53 0.39
N THR A 61 4.14 -0.29 -0.65
CA THR A 61 4.48 -1.72 -0.61
C THR A 61 5.96 -1.95 -0.29
N LYS A 62 6.87 -1.14 -0.85
CA LYS A 62 8.32 -1.25 -0.54
C LYS A 62 8.63 -0.91 0.92
N MET A 63 7.98 0.11 1.48
CA MET A 63 8.16 0.49 2.88
C MET A 63 7.68 -0.59 3.84
N PHE A 64 6.52 -1.20 3.58
CA PHE A 64 6.02 -2.33 4.38
C PHE A 64 6.98 -3.52 4.36
N LEU A 65 7.48 -3.90 3.17
CA LEU A 65 8.48 -4.97 3.04
C LEU A 65 9.78 -4.66 3.78
N GLN A 66 10.21 -3.39 3.81
CA GLN A 66 11.38 -2.99 4.59
C GLN A 66 11.13 -3.16 6.09
N PHE A 67 9.96 -2.73 6.59
CA PHE A 67 9.61 -2.86 7.99
C PHE A 67 9.50 -4.33 8.45
N GLU A 68 8.88 -5.20 7.64
CA GLU A 68 8.86 -6.65 7.91
C GLU A 68 10.27 -7.26 7.98
N ASN A 69 11.17 -6.82 7.10
CA ASN A 69 12.57 -7.26 7.14
C ASN A 69 13.30 -6.78 8.39
N GLU A 70 13.02 -5.57 8.88
CA GLU A 70 13.56 -5.05 10.13
C GLU A 70 13.05 -5.84 11.34
N ILE A 71 11.75 -6.17 11.40
CA ILE A 71 11.18 -7.04 12.43
C ILE A 71 11.84 -8.43 12.40
N LYS A 72 12.01 -9.02 11.21
CA LYS A 72 12.65 -10.33 11.07
C LYS A 72 14.09 -10.30 11.58
N LYS A 73 14.87 -9.27 11.21
CA LYS A 73 16.24 -9.08 11.70
C LYS A 73 16.28 -8.95 13.23
N ALA A 74 15.38 -8.18 13.83
CA ALA A 74 15.30 -8.03 15.27
C ALA A 74 15.01 -9.37 15.98
N ASN A 75 14.09 -10.18 15.44
CA ASN A 75 13.76 -11.50 15.97
C ASN A 75 14.88 -12.53 15.79
N ASP A 76 15.65 -12.45 14.70
CA ASP A 76 16.80 -13.33 14.48
C ASP A 76 17.98 -12.93 15.40
N LEU A 77 18.16 -11.63 15.66
CA LEU A 77 19.11 -11.12 16.66
C LEU A 77 18.75 -11.58 18.08
N SER A 78 17.47 -11.55 18.47
CA SER A 78 17.03 -12.03 19.79
C SER A 78 17.22 -13.54 19.97
N LYS A 79 17.22 -14.32 18.89
CA LYS A 79 17.53 -15.75 18.92
C LYS A 79 19.03 -16.03 19.02
N THR A 80 19.86 -15.14 18.48
CA THR A 80 21.32 -15.30 18.45
C THR A 80 21.98 -14.81 19.75
N TYR A 81 21.38 -13.80 20.38
CA TYR A 81 21.74 -13.33 21.72
C TYR A 81 20.49 -13.41 22.61
N PRO A 82 20.25 -14.54 23.31
CA PRO A 82 19.27 -14.53 24.39
C PRO A 82 19.77 -13.54 25.44
N ILE A 83 19.25 -12.32 25.40
CA ILE A 83 19.45 -11.35 26.47
C ILE A 83 19.00 -12.07 27.73
N ALA A 84 19.92 -12.27 28.68
CA ALA A 84 19.63 -12.83 29.98
C ALA A 84 18.56 -11.96 30.63
N GLN A 85 17.30 -12.36 30.49
CA GLN A 85 16.20 -11.79 31.25
C GLN A 85 16.37 -12.28 32.67
N ASN A 86 17.16 -11.55 33.47
CA ASN A 86 16.99 -11.59 34.90
C ASN A 86 17.34 -10.22 35.53
N PRO A 87 16.39 -9.28 35.63
CA PRO A 87 16.56 -8.06 36.40
C PRO A 87 16.34 -8.25 37.92
N LEU A 88 16.11 -9.47 38.41
CA LEU A 88 15.76 -9.73 39.80
C LEU A 88 16.53 -10.95 40.34
N GLN A 89 17.78 -10.75 40.76
CA GLN A 89 18.31 -11.52 41.88
C GLN A 89 18.81 -10.53 42.94
N LEU A 90 18.23 -10.71 44.13
CA LEU A 90 18.49 -10.02 45.39
C LEU A 90 19.97 -10.08 45.80
#